data_AF-A0A1Q4WFM0-F1
#
_entry.id   AF-A0A1Q4WFM0-F1
#
_cell.length_a   1.000
_cell.length_b   1.000
_cell.length_c   1.000
_cell.angle_alpha   90.00
_cell.angle_beta   90.00
_cell.angle_gamma   90.00
#
_symmetry.space_group_name_H-M   'P 1'
#
loop_
_entity.id
_entity.type
_entity.pdbx_description
1 polymer ?
#
loop_
_entity_poly.entity_id
_entity_poly.type
_entity_poly.pdbx_seq_one_letter_code
_entity_poly.pdbx_strand_id
1 'polypeptide(L)'
;MSRISARLAATGAAVVLSLTAVSGVAVADTATTPAAGQAVITTDVNFLTNAALNGIVIIPLQPADPAYDQTAGLTVTLPVTGGAANIPNFYGDVQFGGGLLFLNLKTGKSVAFKQLDFSVDNGYFTAVPNGSTTPVPLLDPSGDNVITRSGLTQNLTSSSFEVDAAGAQYLDTKLGTGYFTAGQKIGKLALSYTPAH
;
A
#
# COMPACT_ATOMS: atom_id res chain seq x y z
N MET A 1 15.25 74.05 27.00
CA MET A 1 14.07 73.33 27.53
C MET A 1 12.80 74.06 27.12
N SER A 2 12.02 73.48 26.21
CA SER A 2 10.73 73.95 25.65
C SER A 2 10.50 73.12 24.38
N ARG A 3 9.32 72.72 23.92
CA ARG A 3 7.93 72.82 24.38
C ARG A 3 7.12 71.90 23.44
N ILE A 4 6.14 71.20 24.00
CA ILE A 4 4.73 71.16 23.56
C ILE A 4 4.43 70.76 22.10
N SER A 5 3.75 69.61 21.99
CA SER A 5 2.55 69.30 21.20
C SER A 5 2.25 70.09 19.92
N ALA A 6 1.94 69.38 18.84
CA ALA A 6 0.67 69.57 18.10
C ALA A 6 0.43 68.45 17.08
N ARG A 7 -0.73 67.82 17.20
CA ARG A 7 -1.44 67.16 16.09
C ARG A 7 -1.89 68.24 15.11
N LEU A 8 -1.87 67.98 13.80
CA LEU A 8 -3.07 68.09 12.95
C LEU A 8 -2.84 67.53 11.55
N ALA A 9 -3.90 66.91 11.05
CA ALA A 9 -4.03 66.29 9.74
C ALA A 9 -3.94 67.29 8.59
N ALA A 10 -3.51 66.80 7.43
CA ALA A 10 -3.79 67.43 6.15
C ALA A 10 -4.15 66.36 5.10
N THR A 11 -5.26 66.63 4.45
CA THR A 11 -6.01 65.92 3.42
C THR A 11 -5.27 65.75 2.09
N GLY A 12 -5.57 64.62 1.42
CA GLY A 12 -5.82 64.61 -0.02
C GLY A 12 -4.72 64.08 -0.94
N ALA A 13 -4.99 62.94 -1.58
CA ALA A 13 -4.98 62.76 -3.04
C ALA A 13 -5.06 61.26 -3.38
N ALA A 14 -6.18 60.85 -3.98
CA ALA A 14 -6.35 59.51 -4.51
C ALA A 14 -5.46 59.33 -5.74
N VAL A 15 -4.53 58.38 -5.68
CA VAL A 15 -3.83 57.86 -6.86
C VAL A 15 -4.54 56.57 -7.25
N VAL A 16 -5.37 56.65 -8.29
CA VAL A 16 -5.91 55.47 -8.98
C VAL A 16 -4.75 54.84 -9.73
N LEU A 17 -4.10 53.82 -9.14
CA LEU A 17 -3.26 52.91 -9.91
C LEU A 17 -4.19 52.05 -10.77
N SER A 18 -4.19 52.31 -12.07
CA SER A 18 -4.70 51.37 -13.08
C SER A 18 -3.80 50.12 -13.05
N LEU A 19 -4.14 49.13 -12.23
CA LEU A 19 -3.60 47.79 -12.40
C LEU A 19 -4.26 47.21 -13.66
N THR A 20 -3.47 47.06 -14.72
CA THR A 20 -3.75 46.14 -15.82
C THR A 20 -3.87 44.76 -15.22
N ALA A 21 -5.09 44.36 -14.90
CA ALA A 21 -5.43 42.98 -14.58
C ALA A 21 -5.16 42.17 -15.85
N VAL A 22 -3.99 41.54 -15.92
CA VAL A 22 -3.84 40.34 -16.74
C VAL A 22 -4.78 39.34 -16.09
N SER A 23 -5.99 39.24 -16.63
CA SER A 23 -6.90 38.14 -16.37
C SER A 23 -6.23 36.87 -16.90
N GLY A 24 -5.27 36.37 -16.11
CA GLY A 24 -4.80 35.01 -16.22
C GLY A 24 -6.01 34.14 -16.02
N VAL A 25 -6.44 33.49 -17.09
CA VAL A 25 -7.40 32.40 -17.05
C VAL A 25 -6.89 31.46 -15.97
N ALA A 26 -7.57 31.41 -14.83
CA ALA A 26 -7.37 30.34 -13.88
C ALA A 26 -7.71 29.07 -14.64
N VAL A 27 -6.68 28.36 -15.12
CA VAL A 27 -6.85 27.02 -15.66
C VAL A 27 -7.39 26.24 -14.48
N ALA A 28 -8.66 25.83 -14.55
CA ALA A 28 -9.23 24.91 -13.59
C ALA A 28 -8.35 23.66 -13.65
N ASP A 29 -7.54 23.45 -12.61
CA ASP A 29 -6.77 22.23 -12.46
C ASP A 29 -7.78 21.09 -12.44
N THR A 30 -7.74 20.24 -13.47
CA THR A 30 -8.68 19.14 -13.56
C THR A 30 -8.24 18.15 -12.49
N ALA A 31 -8.93 18.16 -11.35
CA ALA A 31 -8.62 17.28 -10.24
C ALA A 31 -8.65 15.84 -10.74
N THR A 32 -7.48 15.23 -10.86
CA THR A 32 -7.35 13.82 -11.25
C THR A 32 -7.93 12.98 -10.12
N THR A 33 -8.80 12.05 -10.48
CA THR A 33 -9.33 11.07 -9.53
C THR A 33 -8.15 10.17 -9.14
N PRO A 34 -7.83 10.02 -7.85
CA PRO A 34 -6.73 9.15 -7.43
C PRO A 34 -7.06 7.68 -7.72
N ALA A 35 -6.02 6.86 -7.81
CA ALA A 35 -6.20 5.41 -7.91
C ALA A 35 -6.94 4.88 -6.67
N ALA A 36 -7.80 3.88 -6.87
CA ALA A 36 -8.67 3.35 -5.83
C ALA A 36 -8.85 1.84 -5.94
N GLY A 37 -9.33 1.22 -4.87
CA GLY A 37 -9.54 -0.22 -4.78
C GLY A 37 -8.88 -0.82 -3.54
N GLN A 38 -8.71 -2.13 -3.55
CA GLN A 38 -8.14 -2.87 -2.41
C GLN A 38 -7.60 -4.24 -2.84
N ALA A 39 -6.60 -4.72 -2.11
CA ALA A 39 -6.24 -6.13 -2.09
C ALA A 39 -6.80 -6.78 -0.82
N VAL A 40 -7.48 -7.90 -0.98
CA VAL A 40 -7.99 -8.74 0.11
C VAL A 40 -7.21 -10.04 0.09
N ILE A 41 -6.42 -10.25 1.13
CA ILE A 41 -5.66 -11.48 1.35
C ILE A 41 -6.42 -12.28 2.40
N THR A 42 -6.89 -13.48 2.03
CA THR A 42 -7.48 -14.40 3.00
C THR A 42 -6.50 -15.52 3.27
N THR A 43 -5.99 -15.55 4.49
CA THR A 43 -5.01 -16.52 4.95
C THR A 43 -5.70 -17.74 5.54
N ASP A 44 -5.29 -18.93 5.10
CA ASP A 44 -5.84 -20.20 5.54
C ASP A 44 -5.59 -20.42 7.05
N VAL A 45 -6.61 -20.92 7.75
CA VAL A 45 -6.53 -21.21 9.19
C VAL A 45 -5.37 -22.17 9.52
N ASN A 46 -5.12 -23.16 8.66
CA ASN A 46 -4.02 -24.12 8.85
C ASN A 46 -2.65 -23.44 8.78
N PHE A 47 -2.47 -22.49 7.87
CA PHE A 47 -1.22 -21.72 7.80
C PHE A 47 -1.04 -20.89 9.06
N LEU A 48 -2.08 -20.19 9.53
CA LEU A 48 -2.02 -19.39 10.75
C LEU A 48 -1.73 -20.23 12.00
N THR A 49 -2.39 -21.38 12.14
CA THR A 49 -2.16 -22.31 13.24
C THR A 49 -0.72 -22.84 13.20
N ASN A 50 -0.23 -23.25 12.03
CA ASN A 50 1.13 -23.74 11.88
C ASN A 50 2.18 -22.64 12.14
N ALA A 51 1.92 -21.40 11.71
CA ALA A 51 2.76 -20.25 12.01
C ALA A 51 2.84 -20.03 13.53
N ALA A 52 1.69 -20.00 14.21
CA ALA A 52 1.62 -19.81 15.65
C ALA A 52 2.33 -20.93 16.44
N LEU A 53 2.18 -22.20 16.05
CA LEU A 53 2.92 -23.33 16.63
C LEU A 53 4.44 -23.21 16.43
N ASN A 54 4.86 -22.59 15.33
CA ASN A 54 6.25 -22.27 15.07
C ASN A 54 6.71 -20.97 15.75
N GLY A 55 5.85 -20.30 16.51
CA GLY A 55 6.13 -19.05 17.20
C GLY A 55 6.11 -17.82 16.29
N ILE A 56 5.60 -17.97 15.07
CA ILE A 56 5.52 -16.91 14.08
C ILE A 56 4.16 -16.22 14.20
N VAL A 57 4.20 -14.89 14.32
CA VAL A 57 3.01 -14.03 14.32
C VAL A 57 3.17 -13.00 13.21
N ILE A 58 2.12 -12.82 12.43
CA ILE A 58 2.07 -11.85 11.33
C ILE A 58 0.99 -10.83 11.67
N ILE A 59 1.37 -9.56 11.68
CA ILE A 59 0.51 -8.45 12.08
C ILE A 59 0.46 -7.45 10.93
N PRO A 60 -0.70 -7.26 10.29
CA PRO A 60 -0.87 -6.18 9.34
C PRO A 60 -0.85 -4.83 10.06
N LEU A 61 -0.18 -3.86 9.46
CA LEU A 61 -0.01 -2.50 9.97
C LEU A 61 -0.93 -1.54 9.22
N GLN A 62 -1.51 -0.59 9.95
CA GLN A 62 -2.39 0.45 9.40
C GLN A 62 -1.78 1.17 8.19
N PRO A 63 -2.58 1.57 7.19
CA PRO A 63 -4.06 1.47 7.09
C PRO A 63 -4.61 0.10 6.67
N ALA A 64 -3.85 -0.99 6.76
CA ALA A 64 -4.41 -2.33 6.57
C ALA A 64 -5.49 -2.63 7.62
N ASP A 65 -6.59 -3.24 7.17
CA ASP A 65 -7.73 -3.61 8.02
C ASP A 65 -7.83 -5.14 8.18
N PRO A 66 -7.45 -5.70 9.35
CA PRO A 66 -7.60 -7.11 9.63
C PRO A 66 -9.00 -7.47 10.14
N ALA A 67 -9.56 -8.54 9.60
CA ALA A 67 -10.76 -9.20 10.12
C ALA A 67 -10.46 -10.69 10.32
N TYR A 68 -10.94 -11.28 11.41
CA TYR A 68 -10.78 -12.71 11.68
C TYR A 68 -12.13 -13.42 11.72
N ASP A 69 -12.23 -14.52 10.99
CA ASP A 69 -13.35 -15.45 11.04
C ASP A 69 -12.84 -16.86 11.37
N GLN A 70 -13.56 -17.58 12.23
CA GLN A 70 -13.12 -18.91 12.69
C GLN A 70 -13.14 -19.98 11.58
N THR A 71 -13.87 -19.73 10.49
CA THR A 71 -14.03 -20.67 9.37
C THR A 71 -13.18 -20.26 8.17
N ALA A 72 -13.11 -18.96 7.88
CA ALA A 72 -12.38 -18.42 6.74
C ALA A 72 -10.93 -18.01 7.07
N GLY A 73 -10.57 -17.91 8.35
CA GLY A 73 -9.23 -17.51 8.81
C GLY A 73 -9.06 -15.99 8.95
N LEU A 74 -7.83 -15.52 8.79
CA LEU A 74 -7.50 -14.09 8.83
C LEU A 74 -7.68 -13.49 7.44
N THR A 75 -8.52 -12.48 7.33
CA THR A 75 -8.62 -11.64 6.14
C THR A 75 -7.94 -10.30 6.40
N VAL A 76 -7.06 -9.89 5.50
CA VAL A 76 -6.38 -8.59 5.54
C VAL A 76 -6.79 -7.80 4.31
N THR A 77 -7.36 -6.62 4.54
CA THR A 77 -7.71 -5.68 3.48
C THR A 77 -6.67 -4.57 3.41
N LEU A 78 -6.01 -4.43 2.27
CA LEU A 78 -5.00 -3.42 1.98
C LEU A 78 -5.58 -2.40 1.01
N PRO A 79 -5.77 -1.12 1.40
CA PRO A 79 -6.31 -0.12 0.49
C PRO A 79 -5.29 0.19 -0.62
N VAL A 80 -5.76 0.32 -1.86
CA VAL A 80 -4.94 0.85 -2.95
C VAL A 80 -4.65 2.32 -2.67
N THR A 81 -3.38 2.69 -2.78
CA THR A 81 -2.92 4.08 -2.61
C THR A 81 -2.33 4.67 -3.88
N GLY A 82 -2.05 3.84 -4.89
CA GLY A 82 -1.39 4.28 -6.11
C GLY A 82 -1.12 3.13 -7.08
N GLY A 83 -0.16 3.35 -7.97
CA GLY A 83 0.21 2.43 -9.04
C GLY A 83 -0.36 2.83 -10.40
N ALA A 84 0.18 2.22 -11.45
CA ALA A 84 -0.16 2.47 -12.85
C ALA A 84 -0.43 1.16 -13.62
N ALA A 85 -1.12 0.22 -12.96
CA ALA A 85 -1.33 -1.12 -13.49
C ALA A 85 -2.34 -1.21 -14.65
N ASN A 86 -2.04 -2.11 -15.57
CA ASN A 86 -2.98 -2.67 -16.52
C ASN A 86 -3.01 -4.19 -16.33
N ILE A 87 -3.84 -4.66 -15.40
CA ILE A 87 -3.90 -6.05 -14.96
C ILE A 87 -4.16 -7.03 -16.13
N PRO A 88 -5.19 -6.82 -17.00
CA PRO A 88 -5.43 -7.66 -18.16
C PRO A 88 -4.31 -7.70 -19.20
N ASN A 89 -3.47 -6.67 -19.24
CA ASN A 89 -2.33 -6.61 -20.16
C ASN A 89 -0.99 -6.93 -19.47
N PHE A 90 -1.03 -7.37 -18.21
CA PHE A 90 0.14 -7.78 -17.42
C PHE A 90 1.25 -6.72 -17.36
N TYR A 91 0.87 -5.45 -17.11
CA TYR A 91 1.84 -4.35 -17.05
C TYR A 91 1.66 -3.45 -15.83
N GLY A 92 2.77 -2.95 -15.29
CA GLY A 92 2.82 -1.97 -14.22
C GLY A 92 2.66 -2.58 -12.82
N ASP A 93 2.36 -1.71 -11.86
CA ASP A 93 2.27 -2.05 -10.44
C ASP A 93 0.99 -1.49 -9.79
N VAL A 94 0.59 -2.11 -8.68
CA VAL A 94 -0.44 -1.61 -7.78
C VAL A 94 0.16 -1.41 -6.40
N GLN A 95 0.07 -0.19 -5.88
CA GLN A 95 0.64 0.18 -4.59
C GLN A 95 -0.44 0.16 -3.51
N PHE A 96 -0.09 -0.36 -2.35
CA PHE A 96 -1.01 -0.48 -1.23
C PHE A 96 -0.55 0.31 -0.01
N GLY A 97 -1.54 0.80 0.73
CA GLY A 97 -1.36 1.34 2.05
C GLY A 97 -1.14 0.21 3.07
N GLY A 98 -0.34 0.52 4.08
CA GLY A 98 -0.12 -0.34 5.23
C GLY A 98 1.29 -0.89 5.30
N GLY A 99 1.42 -1.97 6.05
CA GLY A 99 2.66 -2.70 6.20
C GLY A 99 2.41 -4.08 6.79
N LEU A 100 3.46 -4.86 6.91
CA LEU A 100 3.41 -6.19 7.51
C LEU A 100 4.51 -6.30 8.55
N LEU A 101 4.16 -6.74 9.75
CA LEU A 101 5.09 -7.00 10.82
C LEU A 101 5.11 -8.49 11.11
N PHE A 102 6.28 -9.11 10.95
CA PHE A 102 6.54 -10.50 11.29
C PHE A 102 7.33 -10.55 12.59
N LEU A 103 6.85 -11.33 13.55
CA LEU A 103 7.52 -11.61 14.83
C LEU A 103 7.78 -13.09 14.96
N ASN A 104 8.94 -13.44 15.50
CA ASN A 104 9.21 -14.77 16.02
C ASN A 104 9.29 -14.68 17.55
N LEU A 105 8.24 -15.18 18.22
CA LEU A 105 8.11 -15.18 19.67
C LEU A 105 9.14 -16.11 20.35
N LYS A 106 9.68 -17.10 19.65
CA LYS A 106 10.71 -18.01 20.18
C LYS A 106 12.09 -17.35 20.21
N THR A 107 12.42 -16.50 19.24
CA THR A 107 13.72 -15.84 19.14
C THR A 107 13.71 -14.38 19.57
N GLY A 108 12.52 -13.78 19.73
CA GLY A 108 12.33 -12.35 19.99
C GLY A 108 12.64 -11.44 18.79
N LYS A 109 12.95 -12.01 17.61
CA LYS A 109 13.29 -11.25 16.40
C LYS A 109 12.04 -10.79 15.66
N SER A 110 12.14 -9.64 14.99
CA SER A 110 11.06 -9.09 14.18
C SER A 110 11.55 -8.43 12.90
N VAL A 111 10.65 -8.35 11.91
CA VAL A 111 10.84 -7.62 10.66
C VAL A 111 9.55 -6.89 10.34
N ALA A 112 9.64 -5.58 10.14
CA ALA A 112 8.55 -4.78 9.60
C ALA A 112 8.81 -4.51 8.11
N PHE A 113 7.75 -4.53 7.32
CA PHE A 113 7.74 -4.17 5.91
C PHE A 113 6.81 -2.98 5.67
N LYS A 114 7.19 -2.16 4.70
CA LYS A 114 6.47 -0.97 4.20
C LYS A 114 6.43 -1.02 2.67
N GLN A 115 5.71 -0.09 2.04
CA GLN A 115 5.64 0.02 0.57
C GLN A 115 5.22 -1.32 -0.04
N LEU A 116 4.05 -1.79 0.37
CA LEU A 116 3.46 -3.01 -0.17
C LEU A 116 3.06 -2.75 -1.62
N ASP A 117 3.43 -3.66 -2.50
CA ASP A 117 3.26 -3.48 -3.94
C ASP A 117 2.93 -4.82 -4.61
N PHE A 118 2.13 -4.78 -5.67
CA PHE A 118 1.92 -5.92 -6.55
C PHE A 118 2.41 -5.55 -7.96
N SER A 119 3.54 -6.13 -8.34
CA SER A 119 4.10 -5.99 -9.68
C SER A 119 3.34 -6.92 -10.61
N VAL A 120 2.51 -6.35 -11.49
CA VAL A 120 1.71 -7.12 -12.45
C VAL A 120 2.62 -7.73 -13.53
N ASP A 121 3.69 -7.03 -13.91
CA ASP A 121 4.67 -7.51 -14.89
C ASP A 121 5.34 -8.81 -14.47
N ASN A 122 5.75 -8.88 -13.20
CA ASN A 122 6.50 -10.02 -12.66
C ASN A 122 5.63 -11.01 -11.88
N GLY A 123 4.37 -10.65 -11.61
CA GLY A 123 3.43 -11.45 -10.83
C GLY A 123 3.66 -11.42 -9.31
N TYR A 124 4.64 -10.70 -8.79
CA TYR A 124 4.96 -10.77 -7.36
C TYR A 124 4.29 -9.70 -6.52
N PHE A 125 3.80 -10.11 -5.34
CA PHE A 125 3.55 -9.21 -4.24
C PHE A 125 4.84 -8.97 -3.47
N THR A 126 5.30 -7.73 -3.45
CA THR A 126 6.56 -7.32 -2.86
C THR A 126 6.35 -6.37 -1.69
N ALA A 127 7.39 -6.25 -0.86
CA ALA A 127 7.44 -5.20 0.13
C ALA A 127 8.88 -4.81 0.45
N VAL A 128 9.06 -3.59 0.95
CA VAL A 128 10.37 -3.08 1.35
C VAL A 128 10.55 -3.27 2.86
N PRO A 129 11.57 -4.02 3.32
CA PRO A 129 11.87 -4.12 4.73
C PRO A 129 12.19 -2.75 5.34
N ASN A 130 11.80 -2.53 6.59
CA ASN A 130 12.15 -1.30 7.29
C ASN A 130 13.67 -1.19 7.44
N GLY A 131 14.22 -0.01 7.18
CA GLY A 131 15.67 0.22 7.08
C GLY A 131 16.31 -0.20 5.75
N SER A 132 15.52 -0.64 4.76
CA SER A 132 15.96 -0.93 3.39
C SER A 132 15.29 0.00 2.37
N THR A 133 15.82 -0.02 1.15
CA THR A 133 15.20 0.54 -0.07
C THR A 133 14.99 -0.52 -1.15
N THR A 134 15.48 -1.74 -0.96
CA THR A 134 15.34 -2.84 -1.90
C THR A 134 14.07 -3.63 -1.58
N PRO A 135 13.12 -3.74 -2.52
CA PRO A 135 11.95 -4.61 -2.38
C PRO A 135 12.36 -6.08 -2.29
N VAL A 136 11.59 -6.84 -1.52
CA VAL A 136 11.69 -8.29 -1.42
C VAL A 136 10.37 -8.86 -1.95
N PRO A 137 10.40 -9.76 -2.95
CA PRO A 137 9.23 -10.55 -3.30
C PRO A 137 8.83 -11.40 -2.11
N LEU A 138 7.59 -11.28 -1.66
CA LEU A 138 7.09 -12.01 -0.49
C LEU A 138 6.16 -13.13 -0.90
N LEU A 139 5.26 -12.84 -1.84
CA LEU A 139 4.15 -13.73 -2.17
C LEU A 139 3.88 -13.73 -3.68
N ASP A 140 3.36 -14.85 -4.19
CA ASP A 140 3.04 -15.07 -5.61
C ASP A 140 1.61 -15.65 -5.74
N PRO A 141 0.72 -15.06 -6.56
CA PRO A 141 -0.55 -15.67 -6.97
C PRO A 141 -0.32 -16.82 -7.97
N SER A 142 0.05 -17.99 -7.44
CA SER A 142 0.41 -19.19 -8.22
C SER A 142 -0.77 -20.14 -8.51
N GLY A 143 -1.98 -19.83 -8.03
CA GLY A 143 -3.17 -20.66 -8.23
C GLY A 143 -3.93 -20.38 -9.55
N ASP A 144 -5.20 -20.76 -9.57
CA ASP A 144 -6.10 -20.39 -10.65
C ASP A 144 -6.34 -18.88 -10.62
N ASN A 145 -5.79 -18.20 -11.62
CA ASN A 145 -5.89 -16.76 -11.76
C ASN A 145 -7.05 -16.39 -12.69
N VAL A 146 -7.97 -15.57 -12.18
CA VAL A 146 -9.08 -15.02 -12.97
C VAL A 146 -8.96 -13.51 -13.00
N ILE A 147 -8.88 -12.97 -14.22
CA ILE A 147 -8.79 -11.53 -14.48
C ILE A 147 -10.07 -11.06 -15.14
N THR A 148 -10.64 -9.96 -14.64
CA THR A 148 -11.83 -9.32 -15.23
C THR A 148 -11.65 -7.81 -15.28
N ARG A 149 -12.41 -7.14 -16.14
CA ARG A 149 -12.48 -5.68 -16.22
C ARG A 149 -13.93 -5.24 -16.38
N SER A 150 -14.35 -4.25 -15.61
CA SER A 150 -15.64 -3.58 -15.73
C SER A 150 -15.42 -2.07 -15.67
N GLY A 151 -15.62 -1.37 -16.79
CA GLY A 151 -15.22 0.02 -16.92
C GLY A 151 -13.71 0.19 -16.69
N LEU A 152 -13.32 1.10 -15.79
CA LEU A 152 -11.93 1.33 -15.39
C LEU A 152 -11.45 0.37 -14.30
N THR A 153 -12.35 -0.32 -13.62
CA THR A 153 -12.00 -1.25 -12.54
C THR A 153 -11.54 -2.58 -13.11
N GLN A 154 -10.38 -3.01 -12.64
CA GLN A 154 -9.66 -4.21 -13.04
C GLN A 154 -9.57 -5.13 -11.82
N ASN A 155 -9.88 -6.40 -11.97
CA ASN A 155 -9.81 -7.35 -10.87
C ASN A 155 -8.90 -8.51 -11.22
N LEU A 156 -8.17 -9.00 -10.23
CA LEU A 156 -7.41 -10.24 -10.24
C LEU A 156 -7.83 -11.05 -9.02
N THR A 157 -8.23 -12.29 -9.21
CA THR A 157 -8.38 -13.24 -8.11
C THR A 157 -7.45 -14.41 -8.34
N SER A 158 -6.86 -14.93 -7.26
CA SER A 158 -6.04 -16.13 -7.29
C SER A 158 -6.48 -17.10 -6.20
N SER A 159 -6.66 -18.37 -6.56
CA SER A 159 -7.06 -19.43 -5.62
C SER A 159 -5.92 -19.92 -4.71
N SER A 160 -4.68 -19.58 -5.04
CA SER A 160 -3.48 -19.85 -4.23
C SER A 160 -2.63 -18.59 -4.16
N PHE A 161 -2.18 -18.26 -2.96
CA PHE A 161 -1.19 -17.23 -2.72
C PHE A 161 -0.08 -17.86 -1.89
N GLU A 162 1.12 -17.88 -2.44
CA GLU A 162 2.23 -18.71 -1.96
C GLU A 162 3.44 -17.87 -1.58
N VAL A 163 4.23 -18.35 -0.64
CA VAL A 163 5.49 -17.70 -0.24
C VAL A 163 6.51 -17.79 -1.36
N ASP A 164 7.05 -16.63 -1.77
CA ASP A 164 8.14 -16.55 -2.73
C ASP A 164 9.46 -17.07 -2.13
N ALA A 165 10.35 -17.62 -2.96
CA ALA A 165 11.62 -18.16 -2.50
C ALA A 165 12.53 -17.12 -1.83
N ALA A 166 12.62 -15.91 -2.38
CA ALA A 166 13.38 -14.81 -1.79
C ALA A 166 12.74 -14.33 -0.49
N GLY A 167 11.41 -14.27 -0.45
CA GLY A 167 10.63 -13.94 0.74
C GLY A 167 10.87 -14.93 1.87
N ALA A 168 10.78 -16.22 1.59
CA ALA A 168 11.05 -17.29 2.55
C ALA A 168 12.46 -17.19 3.13
N GLN A 169 13.48 -17.11 2.26
CA GLN A 169 14.86 -16.98 2.67
C GLN A 169 15.10 -15.74 3.54
N TYR A 170 14.53 -14.60 3.14
CA TYR A 170 14.66 -13.35 3.87
C TYR A 170 14.04 -13.45 5.27
N LEU A 171 12.79 -13.91 5.36
CA LEU A 171 12.06 -14.05 6.61
C LEU A 171 12.75 -15.04 7.55
N ASP A 172 13.11 -16.22 7.07
CA ASP A 172 13.81 -17.24 7.86
C ASP A 172 15.12 -16.71 8.43
N THR A 173 15.92 -16.03 7.60
CA THR A 173 17.20 -15.44 8.01
C THR A 173 17.00 -14.36 9.09
N LYS A 174 16.05 -13.44 8.88
CA LYS A 174 15.86 -12.31 9.78
C LYS A 174 15.16 -12.70 11.08
N LEU A 175 14.24 -13.66 11.02
CA LEU A 175 13.48 -14.13 12.19
C LEU A 175 14.19 -15.27 12.92
N GLY A 176 15.23 -15.86 12.32
CA GLY A 176 15.95 -17.00 12.88
C GLY A 176 15.05 -18.23 12.96
N THR A 177 14.38 -18.58 11.87
CA THR A 177 13.47 -19.71 11.76
C THR A 177 13.73 -20.50 10.47
N GLY A 178 13.08 -21.64 10.32
CA GLY A 178 13.03 -22.45 9.09
C GLY A 178 11.59 -22.77 8.70
N TYR A 179 10.68 -21.84 9.02
CA TYR A 179 9.24 -22.05 8.89
C TYR A 179 8.77 -21.74 7.47
N PHE A 180 9.33 -20.70 6.87
CA PHE A 180 8.90 -20.24 5.57
C PHE A 180 9.56 -21.09 4.49
N THR A 181 8.76 -21.65 3.59
CA THR A 181 9.26 -22.45 2.47
C THR A 181 8.74 -21.89 1.16
N ALA A 182 9.55 -21.91 0.11
CA ALA A 182 9.14 -21.48 -1.22
C ALA A 182 7.95 -22.32 -1.71
N GLY A 183 6.93 -21.68 -2.28
CA GLY A 183 5.69 -22.34 -2.71
C GLY A 183 4.76 -22.73 -1.56
N GLN A 184 5.05 -22.32 -0.33
CA GLN A 184 4.15 -22.56 0.80
C GLN A 184 2.86 -21.76 0.60
N LYS A 185 1.74 -22.46 0.44
CA LYS A 185 0.42 -21.82 0.36
C LYS A 185 0.07 -21.15 1.69
N ILE A 186 -0.25 -19.86 1.61
CA ILE A 186 -0.76 -19.08 2.73
C ILE A 186 -2.26 -18.87 2.65
N GLY A 187 -2.85 -18.94 1.46
CA GLY A 187 -4.28 -18.71 1.26
C GLY A 187 -4.61 -18.27 -0.16
N LYS A 188 -5.35 -17.18 -0.30
CA LYS A 188 -5.84 -16.65 -1.59
C LYS A 188 -5.80 -15.12 -1.66
N LEU A 189 -5.86 -14.59 -2.88
CA LEU A 189 -5.83 -13.15 -3.18
C LEU A 189 -7.08 -12.73 -3.96
N ALA A 190 -7.66 -11.60 -3.60
CA ALA A 190 -8.61 -10.86 -4.42
C ALA A 190 -8.21 -9.38 -4.49
N LEU A 191 -7.78 -8.93 -5.66
CA LEU A 191 -7.37 -7.57 -5.95
C LEU A 191 -8.43 -6.89 -6.81
N SER A 192 -8.83 -5.68 -6.41
CA SER A 192 -9.60 -4.75 -7.22
C SER A 192 -8.82 -3.44 -7.34
N TYR A 193 -8.66 -2.94 -8.56
CA TYR A 193 -7.87 -1.75 -8.86
C TYR A 193 -8.54 -0.89 -9.92
N THR A 194 -8.72 0.39 -9.63
CA THR A 194 -9.18 1.41 -10.57
C THR A 194 -8.06 2.44 -10.73
N PRO A 195 -7.49 2.60 -11.94
CA PRO A 195 -6.44 3.59 -12.19
C PRO A 195 -6.92 5.02 -11.93
N ALA A 196 -5.95 5.89 -11.64
CA ALA A 196 -6.18 7.34 -11.63
C ALA A 196 -6.58 7.83 -13.03
N HIS A 197 -7.52 8.78 -13.11
CA HIS A 197 -8.07 9.31 -14.37
C HIS A 197 -8.66 10.71 -14.22
#